data_AF-A0A950FLW9-F1
#
_entry.id   AF-A0A950FLW9-F1
#
_cell.length_a   1.000
_cell.length_b   1.000
_cell.length_c   1.000
_cell.angle_alpha   90.00
_cell.angle_beta   90.00
_cell.angle_gamma   90.00
#
_symmetry.space_group_name_H-M   'P 1'
#
loop_
_entity.id
_entity.type
_entity.pdbx_description
1 polymer ?
#
loop_
_entity_poly.entity_id
_entity_poly.type
_entity_poly.pdbx_seq_one_letter_code
_entity_poly.pdbx_strand_id
1 'polypeptide(L)' 'MGPMYDAGTRPESFLREYAEEFDSVEVDSTFYGTPQPERVRKWAAQVPDGFTFALKLPREITHSAG' A
#
# COMPACT_ATOMS: atom_id res chain seq x y z
N MET A 1 -17.84 2.70 -1.48
CA MET A 1 -16.66 3.58 -1.48
C MET A 1 -17.05 4.85 -0.79
N GLY A 2 -16.36 5.20 0.29
CA GLY A 2 -16.61 6.43 1.04
C GLY A 2 -16.27 7.67 0.20
N PRO A 3 -16.45 8.89 0.75
CA PRO A 3 -16.37 10.16 0.00
C PRO A 3 -14.99 10.51 -0.57
N MET A 4 -13.99 9.64 -0.37
CA MET A 4 -12.59 9.90 -0.74
C MET A 4 -12.28 9.55 -2.21
N TYR A 5 -13.05 8.66 -2.83
CA TYR A 5 -12.82 8.26 -4.22
C TYR A 5 -14.02 8.65 -5.08
N ASP A 6 -13.74 9.14 -6.29
CA ASP A 6 -14.78 9.46 -7.25
C ASP A 6 -15.60 8.24 -7.65
N ALA A 7 -16.86 8.50 -8.02
CA ALA A 7 -17.75 7.46 -8.51
C ALA A 7 -17.25 6.92 -9.85
N GLY A 8 -16.51 5.81 -9.80
CA GLY A 8 -15.92 5.17 -10.98
C GLY A 8 -14.42 4.98 -10.91
N THR A 9 -13.76 5.41 -9.82
CA THR A 9 -12.34 5.14 -9.64
C THR A 9 -12.09 3.63 -9.70
N ARG A 10 -11.17 3.24 -10.59
CA ARG A 10 -10.76 1.85 -10.73
C ARG A 10 -9.85 1.45 -9.57
N PRO A 11 -9.90 0.20 -9.08
CA PRO A 11 -9.05 -0.23 -7.97
C PRO A 11 -7.56 0.00 -8.18
N GLU A 12 -7.08 -0.04 -9.41
CA GLU A 12 -5.67 0.22 -9.75
C GLU A 12 -5.26 1.69 -9.60
N SER A 13 -6.22 2.61 -9.46
CA SER A 13 -5.99 4.04 -9.28
C SER A 13 -6.08 4.49 -7.82
N PHE A 14 -6.60 3.66 -6.90
CA PHE A 14 -6.84 4.10 -5.52
C PHE A 14 -5.59 4.63 -4.83
N LEU A 15 -4.43 3.96 -4.99
CA LEU A 15 -3.20 4.42 -4.36
C LEU A 15 -2.75 5.78 -4.89
N ARG A 16 -2.97 6.04 -6.19
CA ARG A 16 -2.64 7.33 -6.81
C ARG A 16 -3.51 8.45 -6.23
N GLU A 17 -4.83 8.27 -6.27
CA GLU A 17 -5.77 9.27 -5.73
C GLU A 17 -5.60 9.45 -4.22
N TYR A 18 -5.30 8.36 -3.49
CA TYR A 18 -4.99 8.43 -2.07
C TYR A 18 -3.77 9.31 -1.78
N ALA A 19 -2.74 9.22 -2.60
CA ALA A 19 -1.50 9.98 -2.44
C ALA A 19 -1.61 11.45 -2.86
N GLU A 20 -2.77 11.91 -3.35
CA GLU A 20 -3.06 13.33 -3.57
C GLU A 20 -3.45 14.03 -2.26
N GLU A 21 -3.98 13.28 -1.29
CA GLU A 21 -4.52 13.81 -0.03
C GLU A 21 -3.65 13.48 1.20
N PHE A 22 -2.85 12.42 1.13
CA PHE A 22 -2.03 11.93 2.24
C PHE A 22 -0.60 11.65 1.80
N ASP A 23 0.34 11.75 2.76
CA ASP A 23 1.77 11.54 2.51
C ASP A 23 2.26 10.12 2.87
N SER A 24 1.40 9.27 3.44
CA SER A 24 1.79 7.92 3.85
C SER A 24 0.65 6.93 3.91
N VAL A 25 0.97 5.64 3.80
CA VAL A 25 -0.01 4.54 3.96
C VAL A 25 0.60 3.33 4.68
N GLU A 26 -0.21 2.66 5.51
CA GLU A 26 0.12 1.34 6.06
C GLU A 26 -0.31 0.24 5.07
N VAL A 27 0.58 -0.71 4.81
CA VAL A 27 0.31 -1.87 3.95
C VAL A 27 0.22 -3.12 4.81
N ASP A 28 -1.01 -3.52 5.12
CA ASP A 28 -1.29 -4.72 5.92
C ASP A 28 -1.02 -6.03 5.17
N SER A 29 -1.14 -6.03 3.84
CA SER A 29 -1.01 -7.26 3.04
C SER A 29 0.36 -7.94 3.19
N THR A 30 1.42 -7.18 3.52
CA THR A 30 2.76 -7.71 3.76
C THR A 30 2.84 -8.58 5.02
N PHE A 31 1.89 -8.46 5.95
CA PHE A 31 1.75 -9.35 7.08
C PHE A 31 1.48 -10.80 6.65
N TYR A 32 0.69 -11.00 5.59
CA TYR A 32 0.26 -12.33 5.14
C TYR A 32 1.17 -12.94 4.08
N GLY A 33 2.03 -12.14 3.44
CA GLY A 33 2.98 -12.65 2.48
C GLY A 33 3.88 -11.55 1.90
N THR A 34 5.12 -11.93 1.59
CA THR A 34 6.09 -11.03 0.96
C THR A 34 5.64 -10.67 -0.45
N PRO A 35 5.47 -9.38 -0.79
CA PRO A 35 5.07 -8.97 -2.12
C PRO A 35 6.18 -9.24 -3.13
N GLN A 36 5.81 -9.52 -4.37
CA GLN A 36 6.80 -9.59 -5.45
C GLN A 36 7.45 -8.21 -5.66
N PRO A 37 8.74 -8.14 -6.03
CA PRO A 37 9.43 -6.86 -6.25
C PRO A 37 8.73 -5.94 -7.25
N GLU A 38 8.13 -6.49 -8.29
CA GLU A 38 7.38 -5.73 -9.30
C GLU A 38 6.17 -5.01 -8.71
N ARG A 39 5.49 -5.63 -7.75
CA ARG A 39 4.36 -5.00 -7.04
C ARG A 39 4.82 -3.81 -6.23
N VAL A 40 5.95 -3.93 -5.52
CA VAL A 40 6.54 -2.82 -4.75
C VAL A 40 6.95 -1.68 -5.67
N ARG A 41 7.59 -1.98 -6.81
CA ARG A 41 7.92 -0.97 -7.83
C ARG A 41 6.68 -0.26 -8.38
N LYS A 42 5.60 -1.01 -8.63
CA LYS A 42 4.33 -0.44 -9.09
C LYS A 42 3.70 0.47 -8.04
N TRP A 43 3.80 0.17 -6.75
CA TRP A 43 3.34 1.07 -5.68
C TRP A 43 4.15 2.37 -5.66
N ALA A 44 5.48 2.26 -5.70
CA ALA A 44 6.36 3.43 -5.73
C ALA A 44 6.09 4.34 -6.94
N ALA A 45 5.81 3.77 -8.13
CA ALA A 45 5.49 4.54 -9.33
C ALA A 45 4.10 5.22 -9.34
N GLN A 46 3.26 4.97 -8.32
CA GLN A 46 1.92 5.55 -8.22
C GLN A 46 1.84 6.76 -7.28
N VAL A 47 2.86 6.98 -6.47
CA VAL A 47 2.90 8.02 -5.43
C VAL A 47 3.99 9.06 -5.73
N PRO A 48 3.88 10.29 -5.20
CA PRO A 48 4.93 11.29 -5.38
C PRO A 48 6.20 10.94 -4.60
N ASP A 49 7.30 11.58 -4.97
CA ASP A 49 8.56 11.51 -4.23
C ASP A 49 8.34 11.98 -2.78
N GLY A 50 8.92 11.24 -1.82
CA GLY A 50 8.77 11.53 -0.38
C GLY A 50 7.59 10.83 0.29
N PHE A 51 6.68 10.22 -0.46
CA PHE A 51 5.58 9.43 0.11
C PHE A 51 6.12 8.20 0.88
N THR A 52 5.60 7.97 2.09
CA THR A 52 6.11 6.96 3.01
C THR A 52 5.19 5.73 3.10
N PHE A 53 5.77 4.54 2.98
CA PHE A 53 5.05 3.28 3.19
C PHE A 53 5.43 2.66 4.54
N ALA A 54 4.43 2.42 5.39
CA ALA A 54 4.58 1.60 6.59
C ALA A 54 4.20 0.15 6.25
N LEU A 55 5.20 -0.70 5.98
CA LEU A 55 4.95 -2.11 5.67
C LEU A 55 4.87 -2.92 6.96
N LYS A 56 3.77 -3.65 7.15
CA LYS A 56 3.63 -4.54 8.30
C LYS A 56 4.62 -5.68 8.20
N LEU A 57 5.35 -5.94 9.29
CA LEU A 57 6.30 -7.06 9.30
C LEU A 57 5.56 -8.38 9.04
N PRO A 58 6.13 -9.28 8.21
CA PRO A 58 5.54 -10.59 7.95
C PRO A 58 5.15 -11.34 9.22
N ARG A 59 4.02 -12.05 9.16
CA ARG A 59 3.53 -12.92 10.24
C ARG A 59 4.56 -14.00 10.58
N GLU A 60 5.27 -14.51 9.58
CA GLU A 60 6.36 -15.48 9.78
C GLU A 60 7.50 -14.92 10.64
N ILE A 61 7.68 -13.61 10.71
CA ILE A 61 8.74 -13.02 11.56
C ILE A 61 8.19 -12.68 12.94
N THR A 62 6.95 -12.18 13.00
CA THR A 62 6.36 -11.62 14.23
C THR A 62 5.57 -12.62 15.07
N HIS A 63 5.03 -13.66 14.45
CA HIS A 63 4.12 -14.63 15.08
C HIS A 63 4.59 -16.09 14.91
N SER A 64 5.78 -16.30 14.32
CA SER A 64 6.49 -17.57 14.46
C SER A 64 7.22 -17.59 15.80
N ALA A 65 6.47 -17.81 16.86
CA ALA A 65 7.03 -18.48 18.03
C ALA A 65 6.81 -19.99 17.80
N GLY A 66 7.87 -20.78 17.98
CA GLY A 66 7.87 -22.23 17.81
C GLY A 66 6.84 -22.97 18.66
#